data_AF-A0A534RDL1-F1
#
_entry.id   AF-A0A534RDL1-F1
#
_cell.length_a   1.000
_cell.length_b   1.000
_cell.length_c   1.000
_cell.angle_alpha   90.00
_cell.angle_beta   90.00
_cell.angle_gamma   90.00
#
_symmetry.space_group_name_H-M   'P 1'
#
loop_
_entity.id
_entity.type
_entity.pdbx_description
1 polymer ?
#
loop_
_entity_poly.entity_id
_entity_poly.type
_entity_poly.pdbx_seq_one_letter_code
_entity_poly.pdbx_strand_id
1 'polypeptide(L)'
;MKQMLVQPFLNYNFGKGWYLTSAPIMTANWTTTAGNAWTVPVGGGGGKLWRIGKVGLPVNTQIQAFYNAVTPDIGPDWQLRFQVQILLPK
;
A
#
# COMPACT_ATOMS: atom_id res chain seq x y z
N MET A 1 14.49 2.49 21.82
CA MET A 1 13.76 1.67 20.84
C MET A 1 14.45 1.81 19.50
N LYS A 2 14.86 0.71 18.85
CA LYS A 2 15.46 0.73 17.51
C LYS A 2 14.45 0.11 16.54
N GLN A 3 13.79 0.96 15.76
CA GLN A 3 12.81 0.56 14.76
C GLN A 3 13.21 1.12 13.40
N MET A 4 13.01 0.32 12.35
CA MET A 4 13.25 0.71 10.96
C MET A 4 11.96 0.55 10.17
N LEU A 5 11.69 1.48 9.25
CA LEU A 5 10.58 1.41 8.31
C LEU A 5 11.14 1.60 6.89
N VAL A 6 10.79 0.69 6.00
CA VAL A 6 11.16 0.73 4.58
C VAL A 6 9.90 0.57 3.76
N GLN A 7 9.61 1.52 2.88
CA GLN A 7 8.41 1.50 2.04
C GLN A 7 8.83 1.68 0.58
N PRO A 8 9.21 0.59 -0.12
CA PRO A 8 9.43 0.68 -1.56
C PRO A 8 8.08 0.98 -2.22
N PHE A 9 8.14 1.68 -3.34
CA PHE A 9 6.97 1.94 -4.15
C PHE A 9 7.27 1.59 -5.61
N LEU A 10 6.29 0.96 -6.24
CA LEU A 10 6.26 0.73 -7.67
C LEU A 10 4.93 1.26 -8.19
N ASN A 11 4.95 2.01 -9.28
CA ASN A 11 3.75 2.49 -9.95
C ASN A 11 3.91 2.35 -11.46
N TYR A 12 2.94 1.74 -12.11
CA TYR A 12 2.91 1.58 -13.56
C TYR A 12 1.56 2.01 -14.12
N ASN A 13 1.56 2.90 -15.10
CA ASN A 13 0.35 3.52 -15.65
C ASN A 13 0.02 2.91 -17.02
N PHE A 14 -1.18 2.34 -17.17
CA PHE A 14 -1.66 1.72 -18.41
C PHE A 14 -2.40 2.71 -19.32
N GLY A 15 -2.54 3.96 -18.89
CA GLY A 15 -3.35 4.98 -19.56
C GLY A 15 -4.82 4.93 -19.17
N LYS A 16 -5.59 5.92 -19.64
CA LYS A 16 -7.03 6.10 -19.31
C LYS A 16 -7.32 6.10 -17.80
N GLY A 17 -6.35 6.55 -17.00
CA GLY A 17 -6.44 6.64 -15.55
C GLY A 17 -6.20 5.32 -14.79
N TRP A 18 -5.99 4.18 -15.46
CA TRP A 18 -5.66 2.93 -14.80
C TRP A 18 -4.18 2.82 -14.47
N TYR A 19 -3.88 2.31 -13.28
CA TYR A 19 -2.51 2.06 -12.84
C TYR A 19 -2.44 0.83 -11.93
N LEU A 20 -1.28 0.17 -11.96
CA LEU A 20 -0.87 -0.79 -10.95
C LEU A 20 0.06 -0.09 -9.97
N THR A 21 -0.05 -0.46 -8.72
CA THR A 21 0.75 0.07 -7.63
C THR A 21 1.12 -1.02 -6.65
N SER A 22 2.32 -0.96 -6.11
CA SER A 22 2.75 -1.79 -4.99
C SER A 22 3.53 -0.90 -4.04
N ALA A 23 3.02 -0.72 -2.84
CA ALA A 23 3.67 0.05 -1.78
C ALA A 23 3.62 -0.71 -0.44
N PRO A 24 4.35 -1.84 -0.32
CA PRO A 24 4.41 -2.59 0.92
C PRO A 24 5.11 -1.76 2.00
N ILE A 25 4.68 -1.92 3.25
CA ILE A 25 5.30 -1.25 4.40
C ILE A 25 6.09 -2.31 5.15
N MET A 26 7.40 -2.34 4.94
CA MET A 26 8.29 -3.23 5.68
C MET A 26 8.71 -2.56 6.98
N THR A 27 8.67 -3.31 8.07
CA THR A 27 9.09 -2.82 9.39
C THR A 27 10.06 -3.80 10.03
N ALA A 28 11.07 -3.26 10.72
CA ALA A 28 11.98 -4.03 11.55
C ALA A 28 11.98 -3.47 12.98
N ASN A 29 11.71 -4.33 13.97
CA ASN A 29 11.79 -4.03 15.39
C ASN A 29 12.93 -4.83 16.04
N TRP A 30 14.06 -4.16 16.26
CA TRP A 30 15.30 -4.77 16.73
C TRP A 30 15.35 -5.03 18.24
N THR A 31 14.29 -4.70 18.99
CA THR A 31 14.19 -5.01 20.43
C THR A 31 13.49 -6.34 20.71
N THR A 32 13.09 -7.07 19.67
CA THR A 32 12.38 -8.36 19.78
C THR A 32 13.37 -9.54 19.76
N THR A 33 12.93 -10.70 20.23
CA THR A 33 13.68 -11.96 20.18
C THR A 33 14.07 -12.30 18.73
N ALA A 34 15.24 -12.93 18.54
CA ALA A 34 15.72 -13.31 17.21
C ALA A 34 14.64 -14.09 16.43
N GLY A 35 14.24 -13.58 15.26
CA GLY A 35 13.18 -14.13 14.41
C GLY A 35 11.89 -13.30 14.35
N ASN A 36 11.57 -12.52 15.39
CA ASN A 36 10.31 -11.74 15.48
C ASN A 36 10.45 -10.26 15.11
N ALA A 37 11.60 -9.87 14.56
CA ALA A 37 11.90 -8.48 14.29
C ALA A 37 11.23 -7.95 13.02
N TRP A 38 10.97 -8.78 12.02
CA TRP A 38 10.66 -8.32 10.67
C TRP A 38 9.19 -8.54 10.29
N THR A 39 8.65 -7.54 9.58
CA THR A 39 7.43 -7.68 8.80
C THR A 39 7.75 -7.33 7.36
N VAL A 40 7.56 -8.30 6.46
CA VAL A 40 7.85 -8.18 5.03
C VAL A 40 6.56 -8.48 4.25
N PRO A 41 5.75 -7.46 3.95
CA PRO A 41 4.61 -7.60 3.07
C PRO A 41 5.07 -7.70 1.63
N VAL A 42 4.50 -8.64 0.90
CA VAL A 42 4.63 -8.79 -0.54
C VAL A 42 3.23 -8.72 -1.13
N GLY A 43 3.08 -7.89 -2.15
CA GLY A 43 1.79 -7.70 -2.81
C GLY A 43 1.69 -6.33 -3.44
N GLY A 44 0.47 -5.94 -3.77
CA GLY A 44 0.18 -4.71 -4.46
C GLY A 44 -1.26 -4.73 -4.92
N GLY A 45 -1.56 -3.87 -5.87
CA GLY A 45 -2.86 -3.86 -6.50
C GLY A 45 -2.94 -2.77 -7.53
N GLY A 46 -4.13 -2.24 -7.71
CA GLY A 46 -4.41 -1.31 -8.79
C GLY A 46 -5.33 -0.20 -8.34
N GLY A 47 -5.26 0.88 -9.08
CA GLY A 47 -6.18 1.99 -8.94
C GLY A 47 -6.62 2.53 -10.27
N LYS A 48 -7.63 3.39 -10.15
CA LYS A 48 -8.20 4.12 -11.25
C LYS A 48 -8.40 5.56 -10.82
N LEU A 49 -7.81 6.47 -11.57
CA LEU A 49 -8.17 7.88 -11.57
C LEU A 49 -9.31 8.08 -12.57
N TRP A 50 -10.47 8.50 -12.09
CA TRP A 50 -11.63 8.80 -12.90
C TRP A 50 -12.17 10.18 -12.53
N ARG A 51 -13.00 10.76 -13.40
CA ARG A 51 -13.59 12.08 -13.19
C ARG A 51 -15.10 11.96 -13.03
N ILE A 52 -15.66 12.67 -12.06
CA ILE A 52 -17.10 12.68 -11.78
C ILE A 52 -17.71 14.03 -12.13
N GLY A 53 -18.88 13.98 -12.76
CA GLY A 53 -19.74 15.14 -12.97
C GLY A 53 -19.26 16.10 -14.06
N LYS A 54 -20.04 17.17 -14.28
CA LYS A 54 -19.80 18.18 -15.33
C LYS A 54 -18.53 19.01 -15.08
N VAL A 55 -18.09 19.10 -13.83
CA VAL A 55 -16.89 19.85 -13.40
C VAL A 55 -15.62 19.01 -13.54
N GLY A 56 -15.75 17.70 -13.81
CA GLY A 56 -14.61 16.81 -14.02
C GLY A 56 -13.77 16.57 -12.75
N LEU A 57 -14.43 16.49 -11.59
CA LEU A 57 -13.77 16.31 -10.29
C LEU A 57 -12.95 15.01 -10.30
N PRO A 58 -11.62 15.06 -10.15
CA PRO A 58 -10.79 13.87 -10.15
C PRO A 58 -10.95 13.07 -8.85
N VAL A 59 -11.26 11.79 -9.00
CA VAL A 59 -11.38 10.83 -7.91
C VAL A 59 -10.45 9.67 -8.20
N ASN A 60 -9.53 9.43 -7.27
CA ASN A 60 -8.62 8.29 -7.32
C ASN A 60 -9.12 7.19 -6.38
N THR A 61 -9.38 6.02 -6.94
CA THR A 61 -9.80 4.83 -6.17
C THR A 61 -8.78 3.74 -6.35
N GLN A 62 -8.28 3.15 -5.26
CA GLN A 62 -7.34 2.05 -5.33
C GLN A 62 -7.61 0.96 -4.30
N ILE A 63 -7.22 -0.24 -4.66
CA ILE A 63 -7.23 -1.42 -3.82
C ILE A 63 -5.89 -2.12 -3.92
N GLN A 64 -5.32 -2.49 -2.77
CA GLN A 64 -4.05 -3.22 -2.68
C GLN A 64 -4.19 -4.35 -1.66
N ALA A 65 -3.68 -5.52 -2.00
CA ALA A 65 -3.61 -6.67 -1.10
C ALA A 65 -2.14 -7.01 -0.87
N PHE A 66 -1.79 -7.30 0.38
CA PHE A 66 -0.45 -7.67 0.80
C PHE A 66 -0.52 -8.93 1.64
N TYR A 67 0.37 -9.87 1.36
CA TYR A 67 0.62 -11.05 2.19
C TYR A 67 1.95 -10.86 2.91
N ASN A 68 1.99 -11.06 4.22
CA ASN A 68 3.21 -10.93 5.00
C ASN A 68 4.03 -12.21 4.89
N ALA A 69 4.98 -12.23 3.95
CA ALA A 69 5.91 -13.35 3.76
C ALA A 69 6.78 -13.60 5.01
N VAL A 70 7.04 -12.53 5.78
CA VAL A 70 7.63 -12.59 7.11
C VAL A 70 6.76 -11.75 8.03
N THR A 71 6.35 -12.30 9.16
CA THR A 71 5.59 -11.60 10.21
C THR A 71 6.01 -12.16 11.58
N PRO A 72 5.93 -11.36 12.66
CA PRO A 72 6.09 -11.89 14.01
C PRO A 72 5.04 -12.97 14.34
N ASP A 73 5.33 -13.83 15.30
CA ASP A 73 4.46 -14.94 15.75
C ASP A 73 3.01 -14.52 16.05
N ILE A 74 2.82 -13.26 16.48
CA ILE A 74 1.51 -12.65 16.75
C ILE A 74 1.33 -11.45 15.82
N GLY A 75 1.23 -11.71 14.52
CA GLY A 75 0.99 -10.69 13.50
C GLY A 75 -0.02 -11.17 12.44
N PRO A 76 -0.63 -10.24 11.68
CA PRO A 76 -1.55 -10.61 10.62
C PRO A 76 -0.81 -11.25 9.43
N ASP A 77 -1.37 -12.32 8.85
CA ASP A 77 -0.77 -12.95 7.65
C ASP A 77 -1.00 -12.14 6.37
N TRP A 78 -2.05 -11.33 6.34
CA TRP A 78 -2.41 -10.53 5.17
C TRP A 78 -3.04 -9.19 5.55
N GLN A 79 -3.03 -8.26 4.60
CA GLN A 79 -3.62 -6.93 4.72
C GLN A 79 -4.30 -6.55 3.41
N LEU A 80 -5.51 -6.02 3.50
CA LEU A 80 -6.18 -5.34 2.40
C LEU A 80 -6.22 -3.83 2.68
N ARG A 81 -5.88 -3.03 1.67
CA ARG A 81 -5.97 -1.56 1.71
C ARG A 81 -6.91 -1.10 0.62
N PHE A 82 -7.98 -0.44 1.04
CA PHE A 82 -8.89 0.27 0.15
C PHE A 82 -8.73 1.77 0.41
N GLN A 83 -8.64 2.56 -0.66
CA GLN A 83 -8.47 4.00 -0.55
C GLN A 83 -9.24 4.73 -1.63
N VAL A 84 -9.96 5.77 -1.21
CA VAL A 84 -10.62 6.74 -2.09
C VAL A 84 -10.05 8.11 -1.77
N GLN A 85 -9.52 8.80 -2.77
CA GLN A 85 -9.00 10.15 -2.67
C GLN A 85 -9.78 11.07 -3.60
N ILE A 86 -10.36 12.12 -3.04
CA ILE A 86 -11.03 13.18 -3.78
C ILE A 86 -10.04 14.32 -3.93
N LEU A 87 -9.74 14.69 -5.18
CA LEU A 87 -8.81 15.78 -5.50
C LEU A 87 -9.62 17.06 -5.73
N LEU A 88 -9.70 17.91 -4.71
CA LEU A 88 -10.41 19.19 -4.83
C LEU A 88 -9.58 20.20 -5.66
N PRO A 89 -10.21 20.92 -6.60
CA PRO A 89 -9.57 22.06 -7.25
C PRO A 89 -9.27 23.17 -6.21
N LYS A 90 -8.24 23.97 -6.48
CA LYS A 90 -7.91 25.16 -5.68
C LYS A 90 -9.00 26.22 -5.77
#